data_AF-A0A9X1CA92-F1
#
_entry.id   AF-A0A9X1CA92-F1
#
_cell.length_a   1.000
_cell.length_b   1.000
_cell.length_c   1.000
_cell.angle_alpha   90.00
_cell.angle_beta   90.00
_cell.angle_gamma   90.00
#
_symmetry.space_group_name_H-M   'P 1'
#
loop_
_entity.id
_entity.type
_entity.pdbx_description
1 polymer ?
#
loop_
_entity_poly.entity_id
_entity_poly.type
_entity_poly.pdbx_seq_one_letter_code
_entity_poly.pdbx_strand_id
1 'polypeptide(L)'
;MDERIQKIIDFTADKFKLEAFYLKRHSIFREKVDQNDESFVLNMEWFPNDAIISDEDLNPAGTVSIDIDIHTRLIRRVIFVEGENKLEADLPKSGNTELAIEWIEQETGLEFGRQFKLVHEDDKELFFQAAVDNIAVFPSGSIQMEFNDGHKLALFSIDGHFPNEEQLNWEPFALTSEKIEPIAKAQTKLLEIPLEDEEKWKAIYGITTVFVTNDGDKTISYEQVESPESYTHHDLVLQWDEAIEEPLTRKDIDLSQEVTVEEAFAKKQTQENKPLSSDEQKQAIKTVQNFMQREYPQASGDWKLAALWREKAYIIAELRTAKPDARVIDRKIKLLIDGANFEALNYVDNQSLVDMFKHFEHAEEPKFSEEEAFEKLAKHIEIAPVYVFDKAQNRYILCGKVDCGYGVDSFTGEVILLDEL
;
A
#
# COMPACT_ATOMS: atom_id res chain seq x y z
N MET A 1 4.89 -22.66 25.82
CA MET A 1 3.96 -21.84 25.02
C MET A 1 3.12 -21.02 25.99
N ASP A 2 2.88 -19.75 25.70
CA ASP A 2 1.98 -18.90 26.50
C ASP A 2 0.55 -19.45 26.46
N GLU A 3 -0.16 -19.48 27.60
CA GLU A 3 -1.52 -20.06 27.68
C GLU A 3 -2.54 -19.35 26.79
N ARG A 4 -2.36 -18.04 26.53
CA ARG A 4 -3.25 -17.25 25.66
C ARG A 4 -3.09 -17.67 24.20
N ILE A 5 -1.84 -17.86 23.78
CA ILE A 5 -1.50 -18.33 22.44
C ILE A 5 -1.95 -19.79 22.24
N GLN A 6 -1.74 -20.65 23.25
CA GLN A 6 -2.23 -22.03 23.21
C GLN A 6 -3.73 -22.10 22.96
N LYS A 7 -4.55 -21.26 23.62
CA LYS A 7 -6.00 -21.24 23.40
C LYS A 7 -6.39 -20.89 21.97
N ILE A 8 -5.63 -20.01 21.31
CA ILE A 8 -5.88 -19.62 19.91
C ILE A 8 -5.47 -20.76 18.97
N ILE A 9 -4.34 -21.41 19.26
CA ILE A 9 -3.87 -22.59 18.52
C ILE A 9 -4.88 -23.74 18.62
N ASP A 10 -5.37 -24.05 19.82
CA ASP A 10 -6.35 -25.12 20.03
C ASP A 10 -7.69 -24.80 19.32
N PHE A 11 -8.13 -23.54 19.39
CA PHE A 11 -9.30 -23.06 18.65
C PHE A 11 -9.13 -23.23 17.14
N THR A 12 -7.96 -22.88 16.61
CA THR A 12 -7.66 -22.98 15.17
C THR A 12 -7.59 -24.45 14.73
N ALA A 13 -6.98 -25.31 15.54
CA ALA A 13 -6.88 -26.74 15.26
C ALA A 13 -8.24 -27.42 15.20
N ASP A 14 -9.14 -27.10 16.14
CA ASP A 14 -10.53 -27.61 16.15
C ASP A 14 -11.32 -27.06 14.95
N LYS A 15 -11.22 -25.75 14.68
CA LYS A 15 -11.94 -25.10 13.59
C LYS A 15 -11.60 -25.67 12.21
N PHE A 16 -10.31 -25.89 11.94
CA PHE A 16 -9.82 -26.38 10.64
C PHE A 16 -9.62 -27.90 10.60
N LYS A 17 -10.00 -28.64 11.65
CA LYS A 17 -9.82 -30.10 11.75
C LYS A 17 -8.40 -30.54 11.41
N LEU A 18 -7.44 -30.04 12.19
CA LEU A 18 -6.01 -30.22 11.96
C LEU A 18 -5.46 -31.52 12.58
N GLU A 19 -6.28 -32.56 12.82
CA GLU A 19 -5.82 -33.79 13.48
C GLU A 19 -4.78 -34.57 12.66
N ALA A 20 -4.81 -34.41 11.34
CA ALA A 20 -3.82 -34.99 10.41
C ALA A 20 -2.55 -34.13 10.28
N PHE A 21 -2.40 -33.09 11.08
CA PHE A 21 -1.30 -32.13 11.03
C PHE A 21 -0.67 -31.96 12.42
N TYR A 22 0.53 -31.38 12.44
CA TYR A 22 1.16 -30.89 13.66
C TYR A 22 1.65 -29.45 13.45
N LEU A 23 1.53 -28.62 14.49
CA LEU A 23 2.05 -27.26 14.46
C LEU A 23 3.58 -27.30 14.49
N LYS A 24 4.23 -26.82 13.42
CA LYS A 24 5.69 -26.78 13.31
C LYS A 24 6.26 -25.47 13.87
N ARG A 25 5.68 -24.34 13.48
CA ARG A 25 6.13 -22.99 13.86
C ARG A 25 4.93 -22.06 14.05
N HIS A 26 5.15 -21.03 14.87
CA HIS A 26 4.23 -19.92 15.02
C HIS A 26 5.00 -18.65 15.37
N SER A 27 4.50 -17.52 14.88
CA SER A 27 5.04 -16.18 15.13
C SER A 27 3.89 -15.18 15.18
N ILE A 28 4.07 -14.07 15.90
CA ILE A 28 3.07 -13.01 15.98
C ILE A 28 3.58 -11.83 15.19
N PHE A 29 2.78 -11.35 14.25
CA PHE A 29 3.08 -10.19 13.44
C PHE A 29 2.14 -9.04 13.80
N ARG A 30 2.67 -7.83 13.77
CA ARG A 30 1.88 -6.60 13.80
C ARG A 30 1.45 -6.24 12.38
N GLU A 31 0.16 -6.05 12.18
CA GLU A 31 -0.41 -5.58 10.92
C GLU A 31 -1.17 -4.27 11.14
N LYS A 32 -1.09 -3.35 10.18
CA LYS A 32 -1.98 -2.19 10.15
C LYS A 32 -3.30 -2.63 9.54
N VAL A 33 -4.40 -2.54 10.30
CA VAL A 33 -5.75 -2.93 9.84
C VAL A 33 -6.61 -1.69 9.58
N ASP A 34 -6.38 -0.61 10.34
CA ASP A 34 -6.90 0.71 10.02
C ASP A 34 -5.82 1.78 10.18
N GLN A 35 -6.06 3.01 9.72
CA GLN A 35 -5.15 4.14 9.93
C GLN A 35 -4.92 4.44 11.43
N ASN A 36 -5.81 3.97 12.30
CA ASN A 36 -5.73 4.15 13.76
C ASN A 36 -5.48 2.88 14.58
N ASP A 37 -5.71 1.70 13.99
CA ASP A 37 -5.71 0.44 14.75
C ASP A 37 -4.69 -0.56 14.19
N GLU A 38 -3.84 -1.02 15.10
CA GLU A 38 -2.94 -2.14 14.89
C GLU A 38 -3.69 -3.43 15.23
N SER A 39 -3.62 -4.40 14.34
CA SER A 39 -3.93 -5.79 14.65
C SER A 39 -2.64 -6.56 14.94
N PHE A 40 -2.80 -7.61 15.73
CA PHE A 40 -1.75 -8.57 15.96
C PHE A 40 -2.24 -9.92 15.47
N VAL A 41 -1.50 -10.48 14.53
CA VAL A 41 -1.85 -11.69 13.80
C VAL A 41 -0.91 -12.80 14.23
N LEU A 42 -1.47 -13.90 14.73
CA LEU A 42 -0.72 -15.12 14.99
C LEU A 42 -0.69 -15.94 13.70
N ASN A 43 0.50 -16.06 13.11
CA ASN A 43 0.77 -17.02 12.05
C ASN A 43 1.05 -18.39 12.65
N MET A 44 0.48 -19.43 12.06
CA MET A 44 0.67 -20.82 12.44
C MET A 44 0.91 -21.68 11.21
N GLU A 45 2.05 -22.37 11.18
CA GLU A 45 2.41 -23.28 10.09
C GLU A 45 2.20 -24.74 10.52
N TRP A 46 1.23 -25.40 9.89
CA TRP A 46 0.82 -26.77 10.21
C TRP A 46 1.27 -27.74 9.13
N PHE A 47 2.15 -28.67 9.50
CA PHE A 47 2.71 -29.63 8.56
C PHE A 47 1.85 -30.90 8.57
N PRO A 48 1.57 -31.50 7.40
CA PRO A 48 0.94 -32.81 7.34
C PRO A 48 1.77 -33.86 8.10
N ASN A 49 1.11 -34.76 8.82
CA ASN A 49 1.78 -35.84 9.55
C ASN A 49 2.56 -36.80 8.63
N ASP A 50 2.20 -36.85 7.34
CA ASP A 50 2.84 -37.65 6.30
C ASP A 50 3.87 -36.88 5.45
N ALA A 51 4.17 -35.62 5.80
CA ALA A 51 5.03 -34.76 5.02
C ALA A 51 6.48 -35.30 4.94
N ILE A 52 7.06 -35.21 3.74
CA ILE A 52 8.48 -35.49 3.51
C ILE A 52 9.23 -34.16 3.61
N ILE A 53 10.06 -34.02 4.64
CA ILE A 53 10.85 -32.81 4.86
C ILE A 53 12.18 -32.98 4.13
N SER A 54 12.35 -32.29 2.99
CA SER A 54 13.59 -32.30 2.21
C SER A 54 14.56 -31.19 2.61
N ASP A 55 14.05 -30.09 3.15
CA ASP A 55 14.78 -28.92 3.62
C ASP A 55 14.09 -28.38 4.88
N GLU A 56 14.84 -28.04 5.93
CA GLU A 56 14.26 -27.54 7.19
C GLU A 56 13.76 -26.09 7.07
N ASP A 57 14.27 -25.35 6.09
CA ASP A 57 13.94 -23.94 5.85
C ASP A 57 12.74 -23.76 4.91
N LEU A 58 12.24 -24.83 4.29
CA LEU A 58 11.08 -24.81 3.40
C LEU A 58 9.88 -25.53 4.00
N ASN A 59 8.69 -25.00 3.74
CA ASN A 59 7.45 -25.68 4.06
C ASN A 59 7.20 -26.79 3.02
N PRO A 60 6.94 -28.04 3.44
CA PRO A 60 6.61 -29.11 2.51
C PRO A 60 5.22 -28.90 1.88
N ALA A 61 5.00 -29.52 0.72
CA ALA A 61 3.71 -29.54 0.04
C ALA A 61 2.58 -30.01 0.99
N GLY A 62 1.45 -29.31 0.92
CA GLY A 62 0.29 -29.55 1.77
C GLY A 62 0.37 -28.93 3.17
N THR A 63 1.43 -28.21 3.49
CA THR A 63 1.45 -27.33 4.68
C THR A 63 0.34 -26.29 4.59
N VAL A 64 -0.38 -26.09 5.69
CA VAL A 64 -1.34 -24.99 5.80
C VAL A 64 -0.79 -23.93 6.75
N SER A 65 -0.65 -22.71 6.22
CA SER A 65 -0.30 -21.52 6.99
C SER A 65 -1.57 -20.73 7.28
N ILE A 66 -1.87 -20.50 8.56
CA ILE A 66 -3.10 -19.85 9.01
C ILE A 66 -2.73 -18.62 9.83
N ASP A 67 -3.25 -17.48 9.41
CA ASP A 67 -3.15 -16.19 10.08
C ASP A 67 -4.47 -15.87 10.77
N ILE A 68 -4.42 -15.63 12.09
CA ILE A 68 -5.60 -15.28 12.89
C ILE A 68 -5.31 -14.04 13.75
N ASP A 69 -6.25 -13.10 13.79
CA ASP A 69 -6.17 -11.96 14.71
C ASP A 69 -6.30 -12.46 16.15
N ILE A 70 -5.33 -12.13 17.01
CA ILE A 70 -5.26 -12.69 18.37
C ILE A 70 -6.35 -12.15 19.30
N HIS A 71 -6.96 -11.00 18.98
CA HIS A 71 -7.96 -10.33 19.80
C HIS A 71 -9.38 -10.67 19.35
N THR A 72 -9.63 -10.66 18.04
CA THR A 72 -10.96 -10.91 17.45
C THR A 72 -11.18 -12.38 17.10
N ARG A 73 -10.09 -13.15 16.90
CA ARG A 73 -10.09 -14.53 16.39
C ARG A 73 -10.66 -14.68 14.98
N LEU A 74 -10.70 -13.59 14.23
CA LEU A 74 -11.10 -13.60 12.82
C LEU A 74 -9.91 -14.05 11.96
N ILE A 75 -10.21 -14.79 10.90
CA ILE A 75 -9.19 -15.32 9.99
C ILE A 75 -8.75 -14.21 9.05
N ARG A 76 -7.43 -14.12 8.86
CA ARG A 76 -6.79 -13.15 7.97
C ARG A 76 -6.27 -13.82 6.71
N ARG A 77 -5.60 -14.97 6.85
CA ARG A 77 -5.07 -15.73 5.71
C ARG A 77 -5.13 -17.24 5.97
N VAL A 78 -5.35 -18.00 4.91
CA VAL A 78 -5.20 -19.45 4.86
C VAL A 78 -4.50 -19.79 3.56
N ILE A 79 -3.26 -20.28 3.64
CA ILE A 79 -2.44 -20.55 2.46
C ILE A 79 -2.01 -22.02 2.48
N PHE A 80 -2.27 -22.72 1.38
CA PHE A 80 -1.80 -24.09 1.17
C PHE A 80 -0.54 -24.09 0.31
N VAL A 81 0.56 -24.61 0.85
CA VAL A 81 1.82 -24.69 0.12
C VAL A 81 1.67 -25.62 -1.09
N GLU A 82 2.10 -25.12 -2.25
CA GLU A 82 1.88 -25.73 -3.58
C GLU A 82 0.39 -25.91 -3.96
N GLY A 83 -0.51 -25.21 -3.29
CA GLY A 83 -1.96 -25.31 -3.50
C GLY A 83 -2.56 -26.65 -3.06
N GLU A 84 -1.81 -27.48 -2.33
CA GLU A 84 -2.26 -28.81 -1.89
C GLU A 84 -3.14 -28.73 -0.64
N ASN A 85 -4.45 -28.63 -0.82
CA ASN A 85 -5.38 -28.67 0.31
C ASN A 85 -5.73 -30.11 0.73
N LYS A 86 -5.11 -30.53 1.84
CA LYS A 86 -5.30 -31.83 2.53
C LYS A 86 -6.28 -31.76 3.72
N LEU A 87 -6.98 -30.64 3.93
CA LEU A 87 -7.94 -30.54 5.02
C LEU A 87 -9.22 -31.33 4.72
N GLU A 88 -9.80 -31.88 5.78
CA GLU A 88 -11.14 -32.49 5.82
C GLU A 88 -12.21 -31.50 6.34
N ALA A 89 -11.84 -30.23 6.45
CA ALA A 89 -12.74 -29.13 6.78
C ALA A 89 -13.67 -28.81 5.58
N ASP A 90 -14.87 -28.34 5.89
CA ASP A 90 -15.82 -27.90 4.87
C ASP A 90 -15.46 -26.46 4.46
N LEU A 91 -14.57 -26.37 3.46
CA LEU A 91 -14.10 -25.11 2.89
C LEU A 91 -14.81 -24.84 1.56
N PRO A 92 -14.94 -23.55 1.16
CA PRO A 92 -15.47 -23.18 -0.14
C PRO A 92 -14.74 -23.89 -1.29
N LYS A 93 -15.48 -24.13 -2.37
CA LYS A 93 -15.01 -24.75 -3.60
C LYS A 93 -15.32 -23.81 -4.76
N SER A 94 -14.49 -23.85 -5.80
CA SER A 94 -14.73 -23.04 -7.00
C SER A 94 -16.08 -23.36 -7.65
N GLY A 95 -16.69 -22.38 -8.31
CA GLY A 95 -17.99 -22.54 -8.98
C GLY A 95 -19.19 -22.44 -8.05
N ASN A 96 -19.00 -22.05 -6.79
CA ASN A 96 -20.08 -21.68 -5.88
C ASN A 96 -19.73 -20.39 -5.12
N THR A 97 -19.94 -19.28 -5.80
CA THR A 97 -19.63 -17.94 -5.31
C THR A 97 -20.50 -17.56 -4.11
N GLU A 98 -21.75 -18.03 -4.03
CA GLU A 98 -22.60 -17.78 -2.86
C GLU A 98 -22.04 -18.42 -1.59
N LEU A 99 -21.60 -19.68 -1.64
CA LEU A 99 -20.98 -20.34 -0.49
C LEU A 99 -19.65 -19.70 -0.10
N ALA A 100 -18.88 -19.20 -1.08
CA ALA A 100 -17.66 -18.45 -0.80
C ALA A 100 -17.97 -17.15 -0.05
N ILE A 101 -19.00 -16.41 -0.47
CA ILE A 101 -19.47 -15.19 0.20
C ILE A 101 -19.92 -15.51 1.64
N GLU A 102 -20.80 -16.49 1.83
CA GLU A 102 -21.30 -16.88 3.17
C GLU A 102 -20.14 -17.26 4.11
N TRP A 103 -19.13 -17.96 3.58
CA TRP A 103 -17.93 -18.30 4.33
C TRP A 103 -17.10 -17.08 4.68
N ILE A 104 -16.88 -16.14 3.76
CA ILE A 104 -16.18 -14.88 4.05
C ILE A 104 -16.90 -14.10 5.16
N GLU A 105 -18.22 -13.96 5.08
CA GLU A 105 -19.01 -13.24 6.10
C GLU A 105 -18.86 -13.91 7.48
N GLN A 106 -18.88 -15.24 7.53
CA GLN A 106 -18.69 -16.01 8.77
C GLN A 106 -17.27 -15.86 9.36
N GLU A 107 -16.24 -15.86 8.50
CA GLU A 107 -14.84 -15.86 8.91
C GLU A 107 -14.28 -14.47 9.26
N THR A 108 -14.89 -13.43 8.69
CA THR A 108 -14.42 -12.03 8.80
C THR A 108 -15.40 -11.13 9.55
N GLY A 109 -16.68 -11.52 9.67
CA GLY A 109 -17.73 -10.69 10.23
C GLY A 109 -18.16 -9.52 9.34
N LEU A 110 -17.68 -9.46 8.09
CA LEU A 110 -18.09 -8.47 7.10
C LEU A 110 -19.42 -8.85 6.45
N GLU A 111 -20.12 -7.87 5.88
CA GLU A 111 -21.37 -8.08 5.14
C GLU A 111 -21.21 -7.81 3.63
N PHE A 112 -21.60 -8.77 2.79
CA PHE A 112 -21.52 -8.65 1.33
C PHE A 112 -22.53 -7.62 0.80
N GLY A 113 -22.10 -6.83 -0.18
CA GLY A 113 -22.86 -5.71 -0.74
C GLY A 113 -22.87 -4.45 0.13
N ARG A 114 -22.51 -4.57 1.42
CA ARG A 114 -22.44 -3.46 2.37
C ARG A 114 -21.03 -3.02 2.70
N GLN A 115 -20.12 -3.98 2.91
CA GLN A 115 -18.72 -3.73 3.28
C GLN A 115 -17.73 -4.24 2.22
N PHE A 116 -18.14 -5.17 1.37
CA PHE A 116 -17.33 -5.66 0.27
C PHE A 116 -18.21 -6.10 -0.91
N LYS A 117 -17.63 -6.13 -2.11
CA LYS A 117 -18.29 -6.56 -3.35
C LYS A 117 -17.35 -7.39 -4.21
N LEU A 118 -17.91 -8.32 -4.99
CA LEU A 118 -17.18 -9.09 -5.98
C LEU A 118 -16.80 -8.17 -7.15
N VAL A 119 -15.54 -8.19 -7.56
CA VAL A 119 -15.03 -7.38 -8.69
C VAL A 119 -14.41 -8.23 -9.80
N HIS A 120 -13.98 -9.46 -9.49
CA HIS A 120 -13.51 -10.43 -10.48
C HIS A 120 -13.89 -11.85 -10.05
N GLU A 121 -14.29 -12.66 -11.04
CA GLU A 121 -14.67 -14.06 -10.88
C GLU A 121 -14.23 -14.85 -12.12
N ASP A 122 -13.49 -15.92 -11.87
CA ASP A 122 -13.21 -16.98 -12.84
C ASP A 122 -13.20 -18.37 -12.18
N ASP A 123 -12.84 -19.41 -12.94
CA ASP A 123 -12.88 -20.80 -12.48
C ASP A 123 -11.90 -21.09 -11.32
N LYS A 124 -10.88 -20.25 -11.12
CA LYS A 124 -9.79 -20.44 -10.14
C LYS A 124 -9.66 -19.31 -9.15
N GLU A 125 -10.29 -18.16 -9.37
CA GLU A 125 -10.14 -16.99 -8.54
C GLU A 125 -11.47 -16.27 -8.29
N LEU A 126 -11.65 -15.84 -7.05
CA LEU A 126 -12.63 -14.83 -6.67
C LEU A 126 -11.88 -13.68 -6.00
N PHE A 127 -12.11 -12.47 -6.50
CA PHE A 127 -11.52 -11.26 -5.94
C PHE A 127 -12.61 -10.26 -5.56
N PHE A 128 -12.58 -9.83 -4.32
CA PHE A 128 -13.50 -8.87 -3.75
C PHE A 128 -12.76 -7.61 -3.29
N GLN A 129 -13.45 -6.48 -3.32
CA GLN A 129 -12.95 -5.22 -2.83
C GLN A 129 -13.89 -4.60 -1.79
N ALA A 130 -13.32 -3.84 -0.87
CA ALA A 130 -14.06 -3.05 0.09
C ALA A 130 -14.97 -2.05 -0.62
N ALA A 131 -16.20 -1.97 -0.13
CA ALA A 131 -17.23 -1.08 -0.64
C ALA A 131 -18.16 -0.65 0.49
N VAL A 132 -18.82 0.48 0.32
CA VAL A 132 -19.90 0.97 1.18
C VAL A 132 -21.12 1.15 0.32
N ASP A 133 -22.14 0.32 0.49
CA ASP A 133 -23.34 0.31 -0.38
C ASP A 133 -23.00 0.33 -1.88
N ASN A 134 -22.05 -0.53 -2.29
CA ASN A 134 -21.45 -0.63 -3.64
C ASN A 134 -20.54 0.53 -4.09
N ILE A 135 -20.41 1.61 -3.31
CA ILE A 135 -19.47 2.71 -3.55
C ILE A 135 -18.07 2.26 -3.13
N ALA A 136 -17.05 2.50 -3.96
CA ALA A 136 -15.67 2.11 -3.64
C ALA A 136 -15.14 2.87 -2.42
N VAL A 137 -14.16 2.29 -1.74
CA VAL A 137 -13.46 2.89 -0.59
C VAL A 137 -11.98 3.06 -0.92
N PHE A 138 -11.39 4.16 -0.45
CA PHE A 138 -9.98 4.48 -0.60
C PHE A 138 -9.36 4.99 0.73
N PRO A 139 -8.23 4.43 1.22
CA PRO A 139 -7.56 3.22 0.73
C PRO A 139 -8.50 2.01 0.75
N SER A 140 -8.32 1.08 -0.19
CA SER A 140 -9.22 -0.05 -0.33
C SER A 140 -8.77 -1.25 0.51
N GLY A 141 -9.72 -2.11 0.85
CA GLY A 141 -9.48 -3.48 1.30
C GLY A 141 -9.73 -4.47 0.18
N SER A 142 -9.05 -5.60 0.21
CA SER A 142 -9.18 -6.68 -0.76
C SER A 142 -9.37 -8.02 -0.05
N ILE A 143 -10.19 -8.87 -0.64
CA ILE A 143 -10.33 -10.28 -0.25
C ILE A 143 -10.03 -11.11 -1.49
N GLN A 144 -9.06 -12.02 -1.39
CA GLN A 144 -8.69 -12.92 -2.48
C GLN A 144 -8.97 -14.36 -2.06
N MET A 145 -9.53 -15.13 -3.00
CA MET A 145 -9.67 -16.57 -2.88
C MET A 145 -9.18 -17.23 -4.16
N GLU A 146 -8.25 -18.17 -4.03
CA GLU A 146 -7.76 -18.98 -5.14
C GLU A 146 -8.10 -20.46 -4.92
N PHE A 147 -8.36 -21.17 -6.02
CA PHE A 147 -8.69 -22.58 -6.03
C PHE A 147 -7.72 -23.36 -6.92
N ASN A 148 -7.37 -24.57 -6.49
CA ASN A 148 -6.53 -25.47 -7.28
C ASN A 148 -7.33 -26.19 -8.38
N ASP A 149 -6.63 -26.96 -9.23
CA ASP A 149 -7.25 -27.74 -10.32
C ASP A 149 -8.26 -28.80 -9.82
N GLY A 150 -8.21 -29.16 -8.54
CA GLY A 150 -9.18 -30.03 -7.86
C GLY A 150 -10.39 -29.28 -7.30
N HIS A 151 -10.56 -28.00 -7.64
CA HIS A 151 -11.63 -27.11 -7.18
C HIS A 151 -11.64 -26.88 -5.65
N LYS A 152 -10.52 -27.13 -4.96
CA LYS A 152 -10.37 -26.89 -3.52
C LYS A 152 -9.69 -25.54 -3.28
N LEU A 153 -10.05 -24.88 -2.17
CA LEU A 153 -9.39 -23.65 -1.71
C LEU A 153 -7.88 -23.88 -1.59
N ALA A 154 -7.09 -23.03 -2.25
CA ALA A 154 -5.63 -23.00 -2.23
C ALA A 154 -5.09 -21.77 -1.48
N LEU A 155 -5.83 -20.66 -1.55
CA LEU A 155 -5.50 -19.42 -0.85
C LEU A 155 -6.78 -18.69 -0.43
N PHE A 156 -6.77 -18.15 0.77
CA PHE A 156 -7.63 -17.07 1.21
C PHE A 156 -6.78 -15.98 1.85
N SER A 157 -7.04 -14.72 1.53
CA SER A 157 -6.46 -13.58 2.22
C SER A 157 -7.46 -12.43 2.30
N ILE A 158 -7.40 -11.68 3.40
CA ILE A 158 -8.08 -10.40 3.56
C ILE A 158 -7.06 -9.35 4.04
N ASP A 159 -6.94 -8.28 3.26
CA ASP A 159 -5.96 -7.21 3.49
C ASP A 159 -6.61 -5.84 3.31
N GLY A 160 -6.02 -4.81 3.92
CA GLY A 160 -6.54 -3.43 3.85
C GLY A 160 -7.82 -3.17 4.66
N HIS A 161 -8.58 -2.16 4.23
CA HIS A 161 -9.58 -1.48 5.05
C HIS A 161 -11.02 -1.78 4.64
N PHE A 162 -11.87 -2.14 5.60
CA PHE A 162 -13.29 -2.41 5.40
C PHE A 162 -14.12 -1.58 6.38
N PRO A 163 -14.48 -0.32 6.02
CA PRO A 163 -15.16 0.57 6.94
C PRO A 163 -16.55 0.07 7.32
N ASN A 164 -17.04 0.50 8.48
CA ASN A 164 -18.41 0.30 8.92
C ASN A 164 -19.22 1.61 8.92
N GLU A 165 -20.53 1.52 9.15
CA GLU A 165 -21.46 2.66 9.15
C GLU A 165 -21.09 3.78 10.14
N GLU A 166 -20.44 3.46 11.26
CA GLU A 166 -20.08 4.46 12.29
C GLU A 166 -18.90 5.33 11.86
N GLN A 167 -18.09 4.84 10.92
CA GLN A 167 -16.90 5.53 10.39
C GLN A 167 -17.24 6.43 9.18
N LEU A 168 -18.49 6.44 8.73
CA LEU A 168 -18.92 7.10 7.50
C LEU A 168 -19.64 8.42 7.74
N ASN A 169 -19.39 9.39 6.87
CA ASN A 169 -20.22 10.57 6.71
C ASN A 169 -21.12 10.40 5.49
N TRP A 170 -22.40 10.11 5.74
CA TRP A 170 -23.39 9.88 4.68
C TRP A 170 -23.90 11.18 4.07
N GLU A 171 -23.85 11.27 2.74
CA GLU A 171 -24.42 12.36 1.95
C GLU A 171 -24.70 11.90 0.51
N PRO A 172 -25.64 12.53 -0.22
CA PRO A 172 -25.87 12.23 -1.63
C PRO A 172 -24.73 12.80 -2.48
N PHE A 173 -24.30 12.05 -3.51
CA PHE A 173 -23.29 12.51 -4.45
C PHE A 173 -23.79 13.73 -5.25
N ALA A 174 -23.00 14.82 -5.25
CA ALA A 174 -23.43 16.13 -5.73
C ALA A 174 -22.45 16.79 -6.73
N LEU A 175 -21.34 16.13 -7.07
CA LEU A 175 -20.37 16.65 -8.04
C LEU A 175 -20.91 16.59 -9.46
N THR A 176 -20.59 17.62 -10.24
CA THR A 176 -20.97 17.77 -11.64
C THR A 176 -19.72 18.02 -12.49
N SER A 177 -19.79 17.73 -13.79
CA SER A 177 -18.69 17.99 -14.72
C SER A 177 -18.24 19.45 -14.71
N GLU A 178 -19.16 20.41 -14.59
CA GLU A 178 -18.86 21.85 -14.51
C GLU A 178 -17.97 22.22 -13.32
N LYS A 179 -18.16 21.57 -12.16
CA LYS A 179 -17.31 21.78 -10.98
C LYS A 179 -15.94 21.14 -11.12
N ILE A 180 -15.86 20.02 -11.84
CA ILE A 180 -14.64 19.22 -11.96
C ILE A 180 -13.73 19.72 -13.08
N GLU A 181 -14.26 20.29 -14.15
CA GLU A 181 -13.48 20.72 -15.31
C GLU A 181 -12.25 21.59 -14.93
N PRO A 182 -12.37 22.63 -14.07
CA PRO A 182 -11.20 23.41 -13.66
C PRO A 182 -10.16 22.60 -12.87
N ILE A 183 -10.62 21.64 -12.07
CA ILE A 183 -9.76 20.77 -11.27
C ILE A 183 -9.01 19.80 -12.18
N ALA A 184 -9.71 19.12 -13.10
CA ALA A 184 -9.12 18.20 -14.05
C ALA A 184 -8.11 18.89 -14.98
N LYS A 185 -8.41 20.12 -15.41
CA LYS A 185 -7.47 20.96 -16.17
C LYS A 185 -6.19 21.21 -15.37
N ALA A 186 -6.30 21.51 -14.07
CA ALA A 186 -5.14 21.71 -13.19
C ALA A 186 -4.33 20.42 -12.94
N GLN A 187 -4.97 19.25 -13.04
CA GLN A 187 -4.33 17.93 -12.95
C GLN A 187 -3.75 17.41 -14.27
N THR A 188 -3.93 18.13 -15.38
CA THR A 188 -3.27 17.78 -16.63
C THR A 188 -1.77 18.08 -16.51
N LYS A 189 -0.92 17.07 -16.70
CA LYS A 189 0.54 17.15 -16.55
C LYS A 189 1.24 16.46 -17.71
N LEU A 190 2.39 16.98 -18.10
CA LEU A 190 3.34 16.25 -18.93
C LEU A 190 4.02 15.16 -18.10
N LEU A 191 3.98 13.94 -18.59
CA LEU A 191 4.60 12.76 -18.00
C LEU A 191 5.48 12.10 -19.05
N GLU A 192 6.70 11.71 -18.68
CA GLU A 192 7.57 10.85 -19.48
C GLU A 192 7.49 9.43 -18.94
N ILE A 193 6.98 8.52 -19.78
CA ILE A 193 6.81 7.10 -19.48
C ILE A 193 7.88 6.31 -20.24
N PRO A 194 8.58 5.36 -19.59
CA PRO A 194 9.56 4.53 -20.28
C PRO A 194 8.83 3.44 -21.08
N LEU A 195 9.10 3.35 -22.39
CA LEU A 195 8.62 2.27 -23.24
C LEU A 195 9.73 1.24 -23.39
N GLU A 196 9.63 0.12 -22.67
CA GLU A 196 10.69 -0.88 -22.60
C GLU A 196 10.96 -1.55 -23.94
N ASP A 197 9.91 -1.93 -24.67
CA ASP A 197 10.03 -2.57 -25.99
C ASP A 197 10.70 -1.67 -27.05
N GLU A 198 10.64 -0.36 -26.86
CA GLU A 198 11.22 0.64 -27.75
C GLU A 198 12.51 1.28 -27.23
N GLU A 199 12.94 0.93 -26.00
CA GLU A 199 14.07 1.54 -25.29
C GLU A 199 14.08 3.08 -25.36
N LYS A 200 12.92 3.71 -25.17
CA LYS A 200 12.78 5.17 -25.25
C LYS A 200 11.82 5.75 -24.23
N TRP A 201 12.00 7.01 -23.90
CA TRP A 201 11.02 7.79 -23.15
C TRP A 201 9.95 8.33 -24.09
N LYS A 202 8.68 8.26 -23.68
CA LYS A 202 7.55 8.86 -24.40
C LYS A 202 6.90 9.94 -23.54
N ALA A 203 6.85 11.15 -24.07
CA ALA A 203 6.23 12.29 -23.41
C ALA A 203 4.73 12.36 -23.73
N ILE A 204 3.90 12.31 -22.69
CA ILE A 204 2.44 12.18 -22.78
C ILE A 204 1.81 13.17 -21.81
N TYR A 205 0.78 13.87 -22.26
CA TYR A 205 -0.09 14.61 -21.36
C TYR A 205 -1.14 13.66 -20.76
N GLY A 206 -1.13 13.53 -19.45
CA GLY A 206 -2.10 12.72 -18.69
C GLY A 206 -2.77 13.54 -17.60
N ILE A 207 -3.86 13.02 -17.03
CA ILE A 207 -4.54 13.61 -15.88
C ILE A 207 -4.20 12.76 -14.66
N THR A 208 -3.53 13.37 -13.67
CA THR A 208 -3.22 12.67 -12.43
C THR A 208 -4.48 12.49 -11.58
N THR A 209 -4.67 11.29 -11.04
CA THR A 209 -5.82 10.99 -10.18
C THR A 209 -5.86 11.92 -8.96
N VAL A 210 -7.03 12.49 -8.71
CA VAL A 210 -7.29 13.33 -7.52
C VAL A 210 -8.68 13.05 -6.97
N PHE A 211 -8.84 13.14 -5.65
CA PHE A 211 -10.14 13.09 -5.01
C PHE A 211 -10.66 14.50 -4.78
N VAL A 212 -11.94 14.73 -5.09
CA VAL A 212 -12.60 16.02 -4.88
C VAL A 212 -13.70 15.84 -3.85
N THR A 213 -13.73 16.70 -2.83
CA THR A 213 -14.79 16.66 -1.82
C THR A 213 -16.16 16.88 -2.47
N ASN A 214 -17.22 16.28 -1.90
CA ASN A 214 -18.54 16.29 -2.54
C ASN A 214 -19.13 17.70 -2.78
N ASP A 215 -18.70 18.69 -2.00
CA ASP A 215 -19.03 20.11 -2.21
C ASP A 215 -18.31 20.75 -3.41
N GLY A 216 -17.17 20.20 -3.82
CA GLY A 216 -16.30 20.70 -4.89
C GLY A 216 -15.22 21.69 -4.42
N ASP A 217 -15.10 21.93 -3.11
CA ASP A 217 -14.27 23.04 -2.58
C ASP A 217 -12.81 22.64 -2.31
N LYS A 218 -12.54 21.34 -2.15
CA LYS A 218 -11.20 20.83 -1.81
C LYS A 218 -10.82 19.62 -2.64
N THR A 219 -9.52 19.48 -2.85
CA THR A 219 -8.90 18.30 -3.44
C THR A 219 -8.05 17.57 -2.41
N ILE A 220 -8.04 16.24 -2.47
CA ILE A 220 -7.17 15.36 -1.70
C ILE A 220 -6.35 14.56 -2.71
N SER A 221 -5.02 14.63 -2.62
CA SER A 221 -4.14 13.89 -3.52
C SER A 221 -4.03 12.43 -3.08
N TYR A 222 -3.70 11.54 -4.03
CA TYR A 222 -3.43 10.13 -3.76
C TYR A 222 -2.35 9.97 -2.66
N GLU A 223 -1.26 10.73 -2.77
CA GLU A 223 -0.15 10.71 -1.80
C GLU A 223 -0.60 11.11 -0.39
N GLN A 224 -1.51 12.08 -0.25
CA GLN A 224 -2.01 12.51 1.05
C GLN A 224 -2.77 11.39 1.78
N VAL A 225 -3.54 10.61 1.04
CA VAL A 225 -4.36 9.53 1.60
C VAL A 225 -3.49 8.32 1.97
N GLU A 226 -2.56 7.93 1.09
CA GLU A 226 -1.67 6.76 1.27
C GLU A 226 -0.54 6.99 2.28
N SER A 227 -0.20 8.25 2.57
CA SER A 227 0.88 8.54 3.53
C SER A 227 0.55 8.01 4.94
N PRO A 228 1.53 7.64 5.77
CA PRO A 228 1.29 7.32 7.18
C PRO A 228 0.69 8.50 7.97
N GLU A 229 0.05 8.25 9.11
CA GLU A 229 -0.49 9.31 9.99
C GLU A 229 0.57 10.28 10.51
N SER A 230 1.78 9.78 10.80
CA SER A 230 2.89 10.60 11.26
C SER A 230 3.56 11.41 10.15
N TYR A 231 3.07 11.31 8.92
CA TYR A 231 3.64 11.98 7.76
C TYR A 231 3.52 13.49 7.84
N THR A 232 4.68 14.14 7.73
CA THR A 232 4.80 15.59 7.66
C THR A 232 5.47 15.95 6.35
N HIS A 233 4.76 16.73 5.53
CA HIS A 233 5.29 17.23 4.26
C HIS A 233 6.31 18.35 4.49
N HIS A 234 7.37 18.35 3.69
CA HIS A 234 8.40 19.38 3.65
C HIS A 234 8.71 19.77 2.19
N ASP A 235 9.08 21.02 1.99
CA ASP A 235 9.64 21.51 0.72
C ASP A 235 10.92 22.31 1.04
N LEU A 236 11.91 21.60 1.58
CA LEU A 236 13.16 22.21 2.07
C LEU A 236 14.34 21.80 1.20
N VAL A 237 14.79 22.70 0.33
CA VAL A 237 16.03 22.52 -0.43
C VAL A 237 17.22 22.49 0.52
N LEU A 238 18.01 21.43 0.44
CA LEU A 238 19.15 21.22 1.32
C LEU A 238 20.40 21.86 0.72
N GLN A 239 21.09 22.67 1.52
CA GLN A 239 22.30 23.37 1.10
C GLN A 239 23.39 23.20 2.16
N TRP A 240 24.62 23.04 1.70
CA TRP A 240 25.82 22.95 2.51
C TRP A 240 27.04 23.44 1.73
N ASP A 241 28.02 23.97 2.47
CA ASP A 241 29.28 24.48 1.90
C ASP A 241 30.44 23.48 2.05
N GLU A 242 30.42 22.69 3.13
CA GLU A 242 31.50 21.76 3.47
C GLU A 242 31.04 20.30 3.36
N ALA A 243 31.92 19.47 2.82
CA ALA A 243 31.76 18.01 2.80
C ALA A 243 32.20 17.41 4.14
N ILE A 244 31.57 16.30 4.52
CA ILE A 244 32.05 15.47 5.64
C ILE A 244 32.72 14.25 5.04
N GLU A 245 34.02 14.09 5.28
CA GLU A 245 34.83 13.05 4.61
C GLU A 245 34.49 11.62 5.04
N GLU A 246 33.96 11.45 6.26
CA GLU A 246 33.62 10.13 6.81
C GLU A 246 32.29 9.65 6.25
N PRO A 247 32.27 8.56 5.46
CA PRO A 247 31.03 8.01 4.93
C PRO A 247 30.16 7.43 6.05
N LEU A 248 28.86 7.30 5.78
CA LEU A 248 27.93 6.68 6.70
C LEU A 248 28.29 5.19 6.88
N THR A 249 28.59 4.80 8.12
CA THR A 249 28.65 3.38 8.48
C THR A 249 27.23 2.86 8.64
N ARG A 250 26.75 2.13 7.63
CA ARG A 250 25.41 1.53 7.66
C ARG A 250 25.30 0.50 8.77
N LYS A 251 24.20 0.54 9.51
CA LYS A 251 23.85 -0.42 10.56
C LYS A 251 22.69 -1.29 10.11
N ASP A 252 22.65 -2.51 10.64
CA ASP A 252 21.50 -3.39 10.47
C ASP A 252 20.27 -2.74 11.10
N ILE A 253 19.16 -2.83 10.37
CA ILE A 253 17.85 -2.30 10.76
C ILE A 253 16.89 -3.47 10.83
N ASP A 254 15.99 -3.42 11.80
CA ASP A 254 14.93 -4.41 11.95
C ASP A 254 13.60 -3.79 11.55
N LEU A 255 13.19 -4.08 10.32
CA LEU A 255 11.88 -3.72 9.81
C LEU A 255 10.88 -4.90 9.93
N SER A 256 11.24 -5.99 10.62
CA SER A 256 10.36 -7.13 10.86
C SER A 256 9.10 -6.69 11.61
N GLN A 257 7.94 -7.18 11.17
CA GLN A 257 6.68 -6.98 11.87
C GLN A 257 6.49 -7.95 13.04
N GLU A 258 7.43 -8.87 13.27
CA GLU A 258 7.32 -9.86 14.35
C GLU A 258 7.41 -9.18 15.73
N VAL A 259 6.53 -9.58 16.65
CA VAL A 259 6.45 -9.03 18.01
C VAL A 259 6.37 -10.13 19.04
N THR A 260 6.74 -9.81 20.28
CA THR A 260 6.60 -10.72 21.41
C THR A 260 5.13 -10.87 21.84
N VAL A 261 4.82 -11.95 22.55
CA VAL A 261 3.49 -12.19 23.12
C VAL A 261 3.11 -11.06 24.08
N GLU A 262 4.05 -10.60 24.90
CA GLU A 262 3.84 -9.51 25.85
C GLU A 262 3.46 -8.21 25.13
N GLU A 263 4.16 -7.86 24.06
CA GLU A 263 3.86 -6.67 23.26
C GLU A 263 2.48 -6.74 22.60
N ALA A 264 2.17 -7.87 21.96
CA ALA A 264 0.92 -8.08 21.23
C ALA A 264 -0.33 -7.95 22.13
N PHE A 265 -0.21 -8.30 23.41
CA PHE A 265 -1.29 -8.18 24.39
C PHE A 265 -1.24 -6.89 25.23
N ALA A 266 -0.19 -6.07 25.12
CA ALA A 266 -0.01 -4.91 25.99
C ALA A 266 -0.93 -3.71 25.69
N LYS A 267 -1.68 -3.70 24.57
CA LYS A 267 -2.56 -2.59 24.13
C LYS A 267 -1.94 -1.19 24.29
N LYS A 268 -0.62 -1.06 24.14
CA LYS A 268 0.04 0.25 24.22
C LYS A 268 -0.12 0.93 22.87
N GLN A 269 -0.76 2.10 22.85
CA GLN A 269 -0.72 2.97 21.68
C GLN A 269 0.75 3.29 21.35
N THR A 270 1.15 2.89 20.16
CA THR A 270 2.45 3.19 19.58
C THR A 270 2.53 4.69 19.26
N GLN A 271 3.68 5.31 19.53
CA GLN A 271 3.93 6.71 19.14
C GLN A 271 4.05 6.87 17.62
N GLU A 272 4.00 5.78 16.87
CA GLU A 272 4.22 5.67 15.42
C GLU A 272 3.19 6.46 14.59
N ASN A 273 1.97 6.62 15.11
CA ASN A 273 0.91 7.36 14.41
C ASN A 273 0.96 8.88 14.67
N LYS A 274 1.90 9.37 15.49
CA LYS A 274 2.00 10.80 15.80
C LYS A 274 3.10 11.47 14.97
N PRO A 275 2.81 12.61 14.31
CA PRO A 275 3.82 13.42 13.67
C PRO A 275 4.94 13.80 14.64
N LEU A 276 6.14 14.01 14.09
CA LEU A 276 7.29 14.52 14.84
C LEU A 276 6.98 15.91 15.38
N SER A 277 7.34 16.17 16.64
CA SER A 277 7.30 17.52 17.19
C SER A 277 8.33 18.43 16.52
N SER A 278 8.16 19.75 16.64
CA SER A 278 9.03 20.73 15.99
C SER A 278 10.52 20.57 16.34
N ASP A 279 10.84 20.13 17.56
CA ASP A 279 12.24 19.95 17.98
C ASP A 279 12.83 18.64 17.45
N GLU A 280 12.03 17.59 17.34
CA GLU A 280 12.43 16.34 16.71
C GLU A 280 12.66 16.52 15.21
N GLN A 281 11.78 17.28 14.53
CA GLN A 281 11.98 17.63 13.11
C GLN A 281 13.29 18.38 12.89
N LYS A 282 13.64 19.37 13.74
CA LYS A 282 14.93 20.08 13.63
C LYS A 282 16.13 19.14 13.76
N GLN A 283 16.06 18.17 14.68
CA GLN A 283 17.13 17.19 14.85
C GLN A 283 17.22 16.27 13.64
N ALA A 284 16.09 15.74 13.17
CA ALA A 284 16.03 14.91 11.97
C ALA A 284 16.57 15.65 10.73
N ILE A 285 16.16 16.90 10.50
CA ILE A 285 16.65 17.74 9.39
C ILE A 285 18.17 17.92 9.46
N LYS A 286 18.72 18.17 10.65
CA LYS A 286 20.17 18.27 10.84
C LYS A 286 20.87 16.95 10.48
N THR A 287 20.31 15.83 10.89
CA THR A 287 20.83 14.49 10.55
C THR A 287 20.77 14.25 9.04
N VAL A 288 19.67 14.62 8.39
CA VAL A 288 19.51 14.54 6.92
C VAL A 288 20.57 15.37 6.21
N GLN A 289 20.81 16.61 6.64
CA GLN A 289 21.83 17.48 6.06
C GLN A 289 23.25 16.88 6.23
N ASN A 290 23.59 16.41 7.43
CA ASN A 290 24.87 15.73 7.68
C ASN A 290 25.04 14.48 6.81
N PHE A 291 23.97 13.70 6.62
CA PHE A 291 23.97 12.54 5.75
C PHE A 291 24.29 12.93 4.30
N MET A 292 23.62 13.96 3.77
CA MET A 292 23.85 14.44 2.40
C MET A 292 25.27 14.98 2.21
N GLN A 293 25.82 15.66 3.22
CA GLN A 293 27.22 16.13 3.21
C GLN A 293 28.25 14.99 3.16
N ARG A 294 27.91 13.79 3.65
CA ARG A 294 28.77 12.61 3.66
C ARG A 294 28.70 11.83 2.36
N GLU A 295 27.48 11.48 1.95
CA GLU A 295 27.27 10.54 0.83
C GLU A 295 27.17 11.25 -0.52
N TYR A 296 26.74 12.52 -0.53
CA TYR A 296 26.54 13.31 -1.75
C TYR A 296 27.17 14.70 -1.65
N PRO A 297 28.46 14.84 -1.28
CA PRO A 297 29.06 16.13 -0.94
C PRO A 297 28.97 17.20 -2.03
N GLN A 298 28.86 16.80 -3.30
CA GLN A 298 28.80 17.69 -4.46
C GLN A 298 27.37 18.06 -4.89
N ALA A 299 26.33 17.51 -4.25
CA ALA A 299 24.93 17.66 -4.65
C ALA A 299 24.19 18.76 -3.85
N SER A 300 24.92 19.76 -3.35
CA SER A 300 24.37 20.86 -2.56
C SER A 300 23.37 21.65 -3.40
N GLY A 301 22.14 21.79 -2.90
CA GLY A 301 21.05 22.45 -3.61
C GLY A 301 20.30 21.59 -4.63
N ASP A 302 20.79 20.38 -4.95
CA ASP A 302 20.15 19.47 -5.91
C ASP A 302 19.03 18.64 -5.28
N TRP A 303 18.98 18.58 -3.95
CA TRP A 303 18.04 17.76 -3.19
C TRP A 303 17.17 18.61 -2.27
N LYS A 304 15.96 18.12 -2.04
CA LYS A 304 15.08 18.63 -1.00
C LYS A 304 14.61 17.52 -0.08
N LEU A 305 14.42 17.85 1.20
CA LEU A 305 13.63 17.03 2.10
C LEU A 305 12.16 17.19 1.72
N ALA A 306 11.54 16.09 1.29
CA ALA A 306 10.15 16.04 0.85
C ALA A 306 9.19 15.65 1.99
N ALA A 307 9.64 14.80 2.92
CA ALA A 307 8.82 14.37 4.04
C ALA A 307 9.60 13.75 5.21
N LEU A 308 8.97 13.76 6.38
CA LEU A 308 9.37 13.02 7.58
C LEU A 308 8.19 12.24 8.14
N TRP A 309 8.39 11.00 8.56
CA TRP A 309 7.39 10.22 9.30
C TRP A 309 8.06 9.21 10.24
N ARG A 310 7.26 8.62 11.13
CA ARG A 310 7.70 7.54 12.02
C ARG A 310 7.32 6.19 11.43
N GLU A 311 8.23 5.25 11.54
CA GLU A 311 7.99 3.85 11.24
C GLU A 311 8.71 3.04 12.31
N LYS A 312 7.96 2.44 13.24
CA LYS A 312 8.52 1.71 14.40
C LYS A 312 9.48 2.56 15.24
N ALA A 313 10.66 2.03 15.51
CA ALA A 313 11.74 2.70 16.21
C ALA A 313 12.48 3.73 15.35
N TYR A 314 12.07 3.93 14.09
CA TYR A 314 12.76 4.77 13.14
C TYR A 314 11.97 6.02 12.77
N ILE A 315 12.72 7.03 12.37
CA ILE A 315 12.24 8.18 11.63
C ILE A 315 12.70 7.99 10.19
N ILE A 316 11.78 8.05 9.25
CA ILE A 316 12.09 7.98 7.83
C ILE A 316 12.08 9.40 7.27
N ALA A 317 13.16 9.76 6.58
CA ALA A 317 13.26 10.98 5.81
C ALA A 317 13.30 10.66 4.32
N GLU A 318 12.34 11.19 3.58
CA GLU A 318 12.31 11.09 2.12
C GLU A 318 12.94 12.32 1.49
N LEU A 319 13.98 12.10 0.70
CA LEU A 319 14.62 13.10 -0.13
C LEU A 319 14.25 12.89 -1.59
N ARG A 320 13.94 13.98 -2.28
CA ARG A 320 13.70 14.01 -3.73
C ARG A 320 14.59 15.07 -4.37
N THR A 321 14.73 15.02 -5.69
CA THR A 321 15.41 16.09 -6.43
C THR A 321 14.67 17.42 -6.23
N ALA A 322 15.42 18.52 -6.11
CA ALA A 322 14.84 19.85 -5.94
C ALA A 322 14.13 20.33 -7.22
N LYS A 323 14.54 19.78 -8.37
CA LYS A 323 13.96 20.03 -9.69
C LYS A 323 13.68 18.67 -10.35
N PRO A 324 12.52 18.06 -10.08
CA PRO A 324 12.12 16.86 -10.80
C PRO A 324 11.94 17.18 -12.29
N ASP A 325 12.22 16.19 -13.14
CA ASP A 325 11.88 16.26 -14.55
C ASP A 325 10.46 15.73 -14.76
N ALA A 326 10.05 15.48 -16.01
CA ALA A 326 8.71 14.97 -16.31
C ALA A 326 8.59 13.45 -16.11
N ARG A 327 9.66 12.74 -15.74
CA ARG A 327 9.65 11.28 -15.70
C ARG A 327 8.83 10.76 -14.54
N VAL A 328 8.06 9.71 -14.80
CA VAL A 328 7.26 9.04 -13.76
C VAL A 328 8.13 8.30 -12.73
N ILE A 329 9.40 8.04 -13.05
CA ILE A 329 10.39 7.40 -12.17
C ILE A 329 11.40 8.46 -11.68
N ASP A 330 11.01 9.16 -10.62
CA ASP A 330 11.89 10.12 -9.96
C ASP A 330 12.96 9.46 -9.09
N ARG A 331 14.15 10.07 -9.05
CA ARG A 331 15.18 9.69 -8.08
C ARG A 331 14.77 10.13 -6.67
N LYS A 332 14.81 9.20 -5.71
CA LYS A 332 14.51 9.42 -4.30
C LYS A 332 15.42 8.63 -3.38
N ILE A 333 15.70 9.20 -2.22
CA ILE A 333 16.44 8.55 -1.14
C ILE A 333 15.53 8.46 0.08
N LYS A 334 15.47 7.30 0.72
CA LYS A 334 14.87 7.13 2.05
C LYS A 334 15.96 6.89 3.07
N LEU A 335 16.18 7.87 3.95
CA LEU A 335 17.11 7.77 5.08
C LEU A 335 16.36 7.24 6.31
N LEU A 336 16.92 6.22 6.95
CA LEU A 336 16.44 5.69 8.22
C LEU A 336 17.27 6.27 9.36
N ILE A 337 16.59 6.94 10.26
CA ILE A 337 17.15 7.63 11.42
C ILE A 337 16.65 6.92 12.68
N ASP A 338 17.52 6.72 13.67
CA ASP A 338 17.13 6.20 14.97
C ASP A 338 16.15 7.17 15.66
N GLY A 339 14.98 6.67 16.05
CA GLY A 339 13.92 7.49 16.65
C GLY A 339 14.23 7.97 18.08
N ALA A 340 15.22 7.39 18.77
CA ALA A 340 15.56 7.75 20.14
C ALA A 340 16.72 8.77 20.21
N ASN A 341 17.72 8.64 19.33
CA ASN A 341 18.93 9.46 19.38
C ASN A 341 19.22 10.27 18.10
N PHE A 342 18.37 10.15 17.07
CA PHE A 342 18.47 10.87 15.80
C PHE A 342 19.73 10.58 14.99
N GLU A 343 20.40 9.46 15.22
CA GLU A 343 21.53 9.01 14.40
C GLU A 343 21.06 8.44 13.05
N ALA A 344 21.74 8.78 11.96
CA ALA A 344 21.54 8.12 10.68
C ALA A 344 22.02 6.67 10.77
N LEU A 345 21.14 5.70 10.48
CA LEU A 345 21.45 4.28 10.61
C LEU A 345 21.70 3.62 9.25
N ASN A 346 20.81 3.87 8.29
CA ASN A 346 20.85 3.22 6.98
C ASN A 346 20.07 4.05 5.95
N TYR A 347 20.21 3.76 4.66
CA TYR A 347 19.43 4.42 3.62
C TYR A 347 19.23 3.53 2.39
N VAL A 348 18.16 3.83 1.66
CA VAL A 348 17.86 3.24 0.35
C VAL A 348 17.84 4.36 -0.69
N ASP A 349 18.65 4.23 -1.73
CA ASP A 349 18.65 5.10 -2.91
C ASP A 349 18.13 4.27 -4.10
N ASN A 350 17.11 4.78 -4.80
CA ASN A 350 16.56 4.11 -5.99
C ASN A 350 17.37 4.39 -7.26
N GLN A 351 18.59 4.94 -7.17
CA GLN A 351 19.45 5.20 -8.33
C GLN A 351 19.62 3.97 -9.24
N SER A 352 19.66 2.75 -8.70
CA SER A 352 19.74 1.54 -9.53
C SER A 352 18.54 1.36 -10.47
N LEU A 353 17.33 1.73 -10.02
CA LEU A 353 16.13 1.71 -10.84
C LEU A 353 16.19 2.79 -11.92
N VAL A 354 16.63 4.00 -11.56
CA VAL A 354 16.84 5.10 -12.53
C VAL A 354 17.90 4.72 -13.57
N ASP A 355 18.93 3.98 -13.15
CA ASP A 355 20.04 3.54 -14.00
C ASP A 355 19.62 2.54 -15.07
N MET A 356 18.57 1.76 -14.83
CA MET A 356 18.01 0.84 -15.82
C MET A 356 17.60 1.58 -17.09
N PHE A 357 17.13 2.82 -16.99
CA PHE A 357 16.62 3.61 -18.11
C PHE A 357 17.62 4.64 -18.64
N LYS A 358 18.89 4.62 -18.18
CA LYS A 358 19.93 5.57 -18.64
C LYS A 358 20.24 5.48 -20.13
N HIS A 359 20.05 4.29 -20.72
CA HIS A 359 20.33 4.04 -22.14
C HIS A 359 19.15 4.40 -23.04
N PHE A 360 17.97 4.69 -22.46
CA PHE A 360 16.78 4.98 -23.25
C PHE A 360 16.94 6.30 -23.98
N GLU A 361 16.44 6.34 -25.22
CA GLU A 361 16.37 7.58 -25.99
C GLU A 361 15.46 8.60 -25.30
N HIS A 362 15.80 9.89 -25.39
CA HIS A 362 14.98 10.95 -24.82
C HIS A 362 13.64 11.06 -25.54
N ALA A 363 12.62 11.52 -24.81
CA ALA A 363 11.33 11.83 -25.41
C ALA A 363 11.45 12.96 -26.44
N GLU A 364 10.63 12.86 -27.49
CA GLU A 364 10.45 13.93 -28.45
C GLU A 364 9.95 15.21 -27.78
N GLU A 365 10.39 16.37 -28.27
CA GLU A 365 9.96 17.66 -27.73
C GLU A 365 8.45 17.86 -27.94
N PRO A 366 7.69 18.22 -26.88
CA PRO A 366 6.26 18.48 -26.99
C PRO A 366 5.91 19.53 -28.06
N LYS A 367 4.97 19.20 -28.94
CA LYS A 367 4.41 20.11 -29.96
C LYS A 367 3.05 20.69 -29.59
N PHE A 368 2.35 20.04 -28.67
CA PHE A 368 1.06 20.46 -28.15
C PHE A 368 1.24 21.06 -26.76
N SER A 369 0.36 21.99 -26.40
CA SER A 369 0.27 22.53 -25.05
C SER A 369 -0.58 21.65 -24.14
N GLU A 370 -0.42 21.84 -22.81
CA GLU A 370 -1.30 21.22 -21.80
C GLU A 370 -2.78 21.55 -22.04
N GLU A 371 -3.08 22.76 -22.52
CA GLU A 371 -4.44 23.20 -22.81
C GLU A 371 -5.06 22.46 -24.00
N GLU A 372 -4.32 22.32 -25.10
CA GLU A 372 -4.77 21.55 -26.27
C GLU A 372 -4.91 20.05 -25.95
N ALA A 373 -4.04 19.52 -25.09
CA ALA A 373 -4.16 18.15 -24.61
C ALA A 373 -5.41 17.96 -23.75
N PHE A 374 -5.68 18.88 -22.83
CA PHE A 374 -6.88 18.85 -22.00
C PHE A 374 -8.17 18.84 -22.83
N GLU A 375 -8.26 19.69 -23.87
CA GLU A 375 -9.43 19.71 -24.77
C GLU A 375 -9.71 18.34 -25.41
N LYS A 376 -8.66 17.58 -25.73
CA LYS A 376 -8.78 16.22 -26.29
C LYS A 376 -9.18 15.20 -25.22
N LEU A 377 -8.66 15.35 -24.00
CA LEU A 377 -8.94 14.45 -22.87
C LEU A 377 -10.30 14.71 -22.21
N ALA A 378 -10.88 15.91 -22.34
CA ALA A 378 -12.05 16.33 -21.59
C ALA A 378 -13.25 15.35 -21.68
N LYS A 379 -13.44 14.71 -22.84
CA LYS A 379 -14.52 13.73 -23.08
C LYS A 379 -14.23 12.33 -22.51
N HIS A 380 -13.01 12.09 -22.04
CA HIS A 380 -12.52 10.83 -21.48
C HIS A 380 -12.36 10.88 -19.96
N ILE A 381 -12.59 12.04 -19.35
CA ILE A 381 -12.52 12.21 -17.89
C ILE A 381 -13.70 11.49 -17.24
N GLU A 382 -13.38 10.67 -16.26
CA GLU A 382 -14.35 9.96 -15.44
C GLU A 382 -14.40 10.55 -14.04
N ILE A 383 -15.62 10.61 -13.49
CA ILE A 383 -15.86 11.02 -12.10
C ILE A 383 -16.70 9.92 -11.46
N ALA A 384 -16.10 9.19 -10.53
CA ALA A 384 -16.77 8.12 -9.80
C ALA A 384 -16.92 8.48 -8.32
N PRO A 385 -18.06 8.18 -7.67
CA PRO A 385 -18.16 8.31 -6.22
C PRO A 385 -17.22 7.33 -5.53
N VAL A 386 -16.52 7.80 -4.49
CA VAL A 386 -15.62 7.01 -3.67
C VAL A 386 -15.63 7.55 -2.24
N TYR A 387 -15.60 6.68 -1.25
CA TYR A 387 -15.36 7.07 0.13
C TYR A 387 -13.86 7.15 0.38
N VAL A 388 -13.37 8.33 0.74
CA VAL A 388 -11.96 8.58 1.01
C VAL A 388 -11.80 8.83 2.51
N PHE A 389 -10.81 8.18 3.13
CA PHE A 389 -10.50 8.46 4.52
C PHE A 389 -9.89 9.86 4.68
N ASP A 390 -10.58 10.72 5.44
CA ASP A 390 -10.08 12.04 5.82
C ASP A 390 -9.47 12.00 7.22
N LYS A 391 -8.15 12.08 7.25
CA LYS A 391 -7.34 12.10 8.49
C LYS A 391 -7.71 13.24 9.43
N ALA A 392 -8.15 14.37 8.90
CA ALA A 392 -8.52 15.52 9.73
C ALA A 392 -9.80 15.26 10.54
N GLN A 393 -10.75 14.51 9.97
CA GLN A 393 -12.02 14.16 10.60
C GLN A 393 -12.04 12.77 11.22
N ASN A 394 -11.02 11.96 10.93
CA ASN A 394 -10.92 10.57 11.33
C ASN A 394 -12.12 9.73 10.84
N ARG A 395 -12.57 9.97 9.62
CA ARG A 395 -13.77 9.39 9.01
C ARG A 395 -13.64 9.28 7.51
N TYR A 396 -14.39 8.36 6.93
CA TYR A 396 -14.57 8.26 5.49
C TYR A 396 -15.60 9.28 5.03
N ILE A 397 -15.21 10.14 4.07
CA ILE A 397 -16.06 11.16 3.46
C ILE A 397 -16.31 10.82 1.99
N LEU A 398 -17.48 11.19 1.47
CA LEU A 398 -17.78 10.98 0.06
C LEU A 398 -17.02 11.98 -0.80
N CYS A 399 -16.29 11.47 -1.79
CA CYS A 399 -15.54 12.24 -2.76
C CYS A 399 -15.87 11.78 -4.19
N GLY A 400 -15.56 12.62 -5.16
CA GLY A 400 -15.43 12.21 -6.56
C GLY A 400 -13.98 11.87 -6.88
N LYS A 401 -13.70 10.65 -7.30
CA LYS A 401 -12.43 10.28 -7.91
C LYS A 401 -12.44 10.80 -9.34
N VAL A 402 -11.58 11.77 -9.64
CA VAL A 402 -11.35 12.27 -10.99
C VAL A 402 -10.20 11.48 -11.58
N ASP A 403 -10.47 10.80 -12.69
CA ASP A 403 -9.51 9.91 -13.34
C ASP A 403 -9.62 9.96 -14.87
N CYS A 404 -8.59 9.52 -15.57
CA CYS A 404 -8.58 9.44 -17.03
C CYS A 404 -7.64 8.32 -17.49
N GLY A 405 -8.18 7.23 -18.02
CA GLY A 405 -7.39 6.13 -18.58
C GLY A 405 -6.70 6.44 -19.91
N TYR A 406 -6.83 7.66 -20.41
CA TYR A 406 -6.27 8.11 -21.69
C TYR A 406 -5.23 9.21 -21.49
N GLY A 407 -4.22 9.20 -22.36
CA GLY A 407 -3.23 10.26 -22.50
C GLY A 407 -3.23 10.85 -23.91
N VAL A 408 -2.58 11.99 -24.07
CA VAL A 408 -2.29 12.58 -25.39
C VAL A 408 -0.80 12.53 -25.62
N ASP A 409 -0.38 11.85 -26.69
CA ASP A 409 1.01 11.90 -27.14
C ASP A 409 1.41 13.36 -27.42
N SER A 410 2.42 13.85 -26.71
CA SER A 410 2.77 15.27 -26.72
C SER A 410 3.36 15.76 -28.05
N PHE A 411 3.78 14.85 -28.93
CA PHE A 411 4.40 15.18 -30.21
C PHE A 411 3.42 15.03 -31.39
N THR A 412 2.65 13.96 -31.44
CA THR A 412 1.68 13.66 -32.50
C THR A 412 0.29 14.22 -32.21
N GLY A 413 -0.05 14.38 -30.93
CA GLY A 413 -1.37 14.78 -30.47
C GLY A 413 -2.41 13.68 -30.54
N GLU A 414 -2.01 12.43 -30.74
CA GLU A 414 -2.91 11.26 -30.73
C GLU A 414 -3.38 10.95 -29.30
N VAL A 415 -4.65 10.55 -29.15
CA VAL A 415 -5.20 10.07 -27.88
C VAL A 415 -4.92 8.58 -27.78
N ILE A 416 -4.26 8.16 -26.71
CA ILE A 416 -3.79 6.79 -26.49
C ILE A 416 -4.32 6.26 -25.16
N LEU A 417 -4.56 4.95 -25.07
CA LEU A 417 -4.90 4.30 -23.81
C LEU A 417 -3.61 4.12 -22.99
N LEU A 418 -3.63 4.53 -21.72
CA LEU A 418 -2.44 4.47 -20.88
C LEU A 418 -2.06 3.04 -20.47
N ASP A 419 -3.04 2.14 -20.36
CA ASP A 419 -2.83 0.73 -20.02
C ASP A 419 -2.17 -0.09 -21.15
N GLU A 420 -2.07 0.48 -22.36
CA GLU A 420 -1.44 -0.16 -23.53
C GLU A 420 0.02 0.28 -23.74
N LEU A 421 0.60 1.04 -22.80
CA LEU A 421 1.95 1.61 -22.90
C LEU A 421 3.01 0.86 -22.10
#